data_AF-A0A392UAM9-F1
#
_entry.id   AF-A0A392UAM9-F1
#
_cell.length_a   1.000
_cell.length_b   1.000
_cell.length_c   1.000
_cell.angle_alpha   90.00
_cell.angle_beta   90.00
_cell.angle_gamma   90.00
#
_symmetry.space_group_name_H-M   'P 1'
#
loop_
_entity.id
_entity.type
_entity.pdbx_description
1 polymer ?
#
loop_
_entity_poly.entity_id
_entity_poly.type
_entity_poly.pdbx_seq_one_letter_code
_entity_poly.pdbx_strand_id
1 'polypeptide(L)'
;SLYETAIVTEEDGSARLDEDGRPVMRRVARFPLSWSEEHFATSTDSYLIKDEALSDGERAGLAKLQSYVEKFEPARYVTKA
;
A
#
# COMPACT_ATOMS: atom_id res chain seq x y z
N SER A 1 4.71 4.24 5.92
CA SER A 1 4.52 3.08 6.82
C SER A 1 4.09 1.88 6.00
N LEU A 2 4.57 0.65 6.24
CA LEU A 2 4.07 -0.54 5.51
C LEU A 2 2.63 -0.93 5.89
N TYR A 3 2.14 -0.39 6.99
CA TYR A 3 0.86 -0.74 7.57
C TYR A 3 0.01 0.50 7.79
N GLU A 4 -1.30 0.30 7.76
CA GLU A 4 -2.31 1.24 8.20
C GLU A 4 -3.22 0.63 9.25
N THR A 5 -4.06 1.47 9.85
CA THR A 5 -5.04 1.05 10.83
C THR A 5 -6.40 1.04 10.17
N ALA A 6 -7.05 -0.13 10.15
CA ALA A 6 -8.39 -0.32 9.60
C ALA A 6 -9.36 -0.76 10.70
N ILE A 7 -10.63 -0.38 10.56
CA ILE A 7 -11.70 -0.82 11.46
C ILE A 7 -11.93 -2.32 11.24
N VAL A 8 -12.11 -3.05 12.34
CA VAL A 8 -12.54 -4.45 12.29
C VAL A 8 -14.05 -4.49 12.06
N THR A 9 -14.47 -5.14 10.98
CA THR A 9 -15.88 -5.34 10.65
C THR A 9 -16.30 -6.80 10.86
N GLU A 10 -17.52 -7.01 11.35
CA GLU A 10 -18.18 -8.32 11.44
C GLU A 10 -18.67 -8.78 10.04
N GLU A 11 -19.19 -10.01 9.93
CA GLU A 11 -19.67 -10.57 8.66
C GLU A 11 -20.81 -9.76 8.02
N ASP A 12 -21.61 -9.06 8.82
CA ASP A 12 -22.69 -8.19 8.37
C ASP A 12 -22.20 -6.79 7.94
N GLY A 13 -20.89 -6.55 8.00
CA GLY A 13 -20.25 -5.27 7.67
C GLY A 13 -20.30 -4.23 8.78
N SER A 14 -20.89 -4.53 9.94
CA SER A 14 -20.92 -3.62 11.09
C SER A 14 -19.54 -3.52 11.77
N ALA A 15 -19.23 -2.37 12.36
CA ALA A 15 -17.98 -2.19 13.08
C ALA A 15 -18.03 -2.91 14.43
N ARG A 16 -17.02 -3.75 14.70
CA ARG A 16 -16.85 -4.36 16.02
C ARG A 16 -16.47 -3.29 17.04
N LEU A 17 -17.17 -3.26 18.17
CA LEU A 17 -16.94 -2.29 19.24
C LEU A 17 -16.17 -2.90 20.42
N ASP A 18 -15.39 -2.07 21.12
CA ASP A 18 -14.71 -2.41 22.38
C ASP A 18 -15.63 -2.18 23.60
N GLU A 19 -15.08 -2.36 24.81
CA GLU A 19 -15.81 -2.20 26.08
C GLU A 19 -16.31 -0.76 26.31
N ASP A 20 -15.68 0.24 25.68
CA ASP A 20 -16.08 1.64 25.73
C ASP A 20 -17.05 2.02 24.59
N GLY A 21 -17.44 1.05 23.75
CA GLY A 21 -18.30 1.28 22.58
C GLY A 21 -17.59 1.94 21.39
N ARG A 22 -16.24 1.92 21.34
CA ARG A 22 -15.45 2.49 20.23
C ARG A 22 -15.09 1.41 19.21
N PRO A 23 -14.91 1.75 17.92
CA PRO A 23 -14.51 0.77 16.92
C PRO A 23 -13.15 0.14 17.24
N VAL A 24 -13.10 -1.19 17.18
CA VAL A 24 -11.86 -1.94 17.28
C VAL A 24 -11.03 -1.70 16.03
N MET A 25 -9.77 -1.34 16.25
CA MET A 25 -8.83 -1.01 15.20
C MET A 25 -7.80 -2.13 15.06
N ARG A 26 -7.53 -2.58 13.83
CA ARG A 26 -6.45 -3.54 13.53
C ARG A 26 -5.43 -2.95 12.57
N ARG A 27 -4.20 -3.42 12.71
CA ARG A 27 -3.11 -3.06 11.79
C ARG A 27 -3.16 -3.97 10.57
N VAL A 28 -3.37 -3.39 9.38
CA VAL A 28 -3.38 -4.12 8.10
C VAL A 28 -2.21 -3.69 7.24
N ALA A 29 -1.64 -4.63 6.48
CA ALA A 29 -0.60 -4.32 5.53
C ALA A 29 -1.19 -3.54 4.36
N ARG A 30 -0.57 -2.41 3.99
CA ARG A 30 -1.02 -1.60 2.84
C ARG A 30 -0.71 -2.24 1.49
N PHE A 31 0.20 -3.21 1.50
CA PHE A 31 0.63 -3.94 0.33
C PHE A 31 0.63 -5.43 0.68
N PRO A 32 0.35 -6.31 -0.31
CA PRO A 32 0.48 -7.75 -0.10
C PRO A 32 1.93 -8.07 0.31
N LEU A 33 2.12 -8.49 1.56
CA LEU A 33 3.42 -8.96 2.05
C LEU A 33 3.78 -10.34 1.51
N SER A 34 2.79 -11.03 0.94
CA SER A 34 2.94 -12.21 0.08
C SER A 34 1.88 -12.14 -1.00
N TRP A 35 2.18 -12.70 -2.17
CA TRP A 35 1.25 -12.78 -3.28
C TRP A 35 0.50 -14.11 -3.21
N SER A 36 -0.83 -14.07 -3.29
CA SER A 36 -1.68 -15.26 -3.47
C SER A 36 -2.25 -15.30 -4.88
N GLU A 37 -2.85 -16.43 -5.27
CA GLU A 37 -3.49 -16.60 -6.58
C GLU A 37 -4.54 -15.52 -6.87
N GLU A 38 -5.29 -15.09 -5.86
CA GLU A 38 -6.27 -13.99 -5.96
C GLU A 38 -5.63 -12.66 -6.40
N HIS A 39 -4.41 -12.38 -5.93
CA HIS A 39 -3.69 -11.18 -6.32
C HIS A 39 -3.24 -11.22 -7.78
N PHE A 40 -2.94 -12.42 -8.30
CA PHE A 40 -2.62 -12.61 -9.72
C PHE A 40 -3.86 -12.59 -10.61
N ALA A 41 -5.02 -12.99 -10.08
CA ALA A 41 -6.30 -12.91 -10.78
C ALA A 41 -6.81 -11.45 -10.87
N THR A 42 -6.34 -10.57 -9.99
CA THR A 42 -6.74 -9.16 -9.96
C THR A 42 -5.99 -8.37 -11.03
N SER A 43 -6.68 -7.50 -11.77
CA SER A 43 -6.05 -6.63 -12.76
C SER A 43 -4.94 -5.79 -12.12
N THR A 44 -3.82 -5.64 -12.82
CA THR A 44 -2.71 -4.76 -12.41
C THR A 44 -3.16 -3.35 -12.09
N ASP A 45 -4.22 -2.86 -12.76
CA ASP A 45 -4.78 -1.52 -12.51
C ASP A 45 -5.26 -1.32 -11.06
N SER A 46 -5.63 -2.40 -10.36
CA SER A 46 -6.03 -2.34 -8.95
C SER A 46 -4.90 -1.95 -7.99
N TYR A 47 -3.65 -2.13 -8.42
CA TYR A 47 -2.45 -1.82 -7.65
C TYR A 47 -1.80 -0.50 -8.07
N LEU A 48 -2.34 0.17 -9.09
CA LEU A 48 -1.83 1.44 -9.60
C LEU A 48 -2.63 2.60 -9.01
N ILE A 49 -1.92 3.57 -8.47
CA ILE A 49 -2.49 4.86 -8.11
C ILE A 49 -2.25 5.79 -9.30
N LYS A 50 -3.34 6.31 -9.88
CA LYS A 50 -3.25 7.28 -10.97
C LYS A 50 -2.84 8.66 -10.45
N ASP A 51 -2.15 9.45 -11.26
CA ASP A 51 -1.67 10.78 -10.88
C ASP A 51 -2.80 11.72 -10.44
N GLU A 52 -4.01 11.55 -10.97
CA GLU A 52 -5.18 12.34 -10.60
C GLU A 52 -5.70 12.02 -9.20
N ALA A 53 -5.40 10.82 -8.67
CA ALA A 53 -5.81 10.38 -7.34
C ALA A 53 -4.83 10.82 -6.24
N LEU A 54 -3.66 11.36 -6.60
CA LEU A 54 -2.67 11.83 -5.64
C LEU A 54 -3.06 13.19 -5.07
N SER A 55 -3.00 13.30 -3.74
CA SER A 55 -3.04 14.61 -3.07
C SER A 55 -1.79 15.45 -3.41
N ASP A 56 -1.86 16.76 -3.18
CA ASP A 56 -0.71 17.66 -3.44
C ASP A 56 0.55 17.24 -2.67
N GLY A 57 0.39 16.76 -1.43
CA GLY A 57 1.49 16.25 -0.61
C GLY A 57 2.11 14.96 -1.18
N GLU A 58 1.27 14.05 -1.68
CA GLU A 58 1.74 12.81 -2.31
C GLU A 58 2.43 13.08 -3.64
N ARG A 59 1.92 14.03 -4.44
CA ARG A 59 2.55 14.44 -5.70
C ARG A 59 3.93 15.05 -5.45
N ALA A 60 4.08 15.89 -4.42
CA ALA A 60 5.38 16.42 -4.02
C ALA A 60 6.33 15.30 -3.54
N GLY A 61 5.81 14.31 -2.82
CA GLY A 61 6.55 13.11 -2.44
C GLY A 61 7.03 12.27 -3.63
N LEU A 62 6.17 12.08 -4.63
CA LEU A 62 6.48 11.36 -5.86
C LEU A 62 7.59 12.06 -6.65
N ALA A 63 7.50 13.39 -6.82
CA ALA A 63 8.53 14.17 -7.51
C ALA A 63 9.90 14.05 -6.81
N LYS A 64 9.93 14.02 -5.47
CA LYS A 64 11.16 13.79 -4.71
C LYS A 64 11.75 12.40 -4.96
N LEU A 65 10.91 11.36 -5.03
CA LEU A 65 11.34 10.00 -5.35
C LEU A 65 11.89 9.90 -6.78
N GLN A 66 11.21 10.50 -7.76
CA GLN A 66 11.66 10.54 -9.15
C GLN A 66 13.04 11.19 -9.26
N SER A 67 13.24 12.37 -8.65
CA SER A 67 14.55 13.04 -8.63
C SER A 67 15.65 12.24 -7.91
N TYR A 68 15.29 11.40 -6.93
CA TYR A 68 16.24 10.52 -6.27
C TYR A 68 16.66 9.36 -7.18
N VAL A 69 15.70 8.71 -7.85
CA VAL A 69 15.95 7.60 -8.78
C VAL A 69 16.71 8.04 -10.02
N GLU A 70 16.46 9.25 -10.53
CA GLU A 70 17.17 9.80 -11.69
C GLU A 70 18.69 9.95 -11.46
N LYS A 71 19.13 10.04 -10.21
CA LYS A 71 20.55 10.10 -9.84
C LYS A 71 21.24 8.74 -9.87
N PHE A 72 20.50 7.66 -10.08
CA PHE A 72 21.08 6.33 -10.17
C PHE A 72 21.68 6.11 -11.55
N GLU A 73 22.97 5.82 -11.58
CA GLU A 73 23.63 5.35 -12.79
C GLU A 73 23.21 3.90 -13.09
N PRO A 74 22.86 3.57 -14.36
CA PRO A 74 22.57 2.20 -14.75
C PRO A 74 23.75 1.28 -14.40
N ALA A 75 23.51 0.33 -13.51
CA ALA A 75 24.52 -0.65 -13.09
C ALA A 75 24.21 -2.02 -13.71
N ARG A 76 25.26 -2.69 -14.22
CA ARG A 76 25.12 -4.06 -14.70
C ARG A 76 24.91 -4.99 -13.50
N TYR A 77 23.77 -5.67 -13.46
CA TYR A 77 23.50 -6.69 -12.46
C TYR A 77 24.51 -7.84 -12.60
N VAL A 78 25.18 -8.19 -11.51
CA VAL A 78 26.17 -9.28 -11.47
C VAL A 78 25.78 -10.23 -10.34
N THR A 79 25.50 -11.48 -10.67
CA THR A 79 25.35 -12.55 -9.67
C THR A 79 26.73 -13.10 -9.33
N LYS A 80 26.94 -13.47 -8.06
CA LYS A 80 28.12 -14.24 -7.68
C LYS A 80 28.02 -15.64 -8.32
N ALA A 81 29.12 -16.07 -8.94
CA ALA A 81 29.30 -17.44 -9.43
C ALA A 81 29.47 -18.43 -8.27
#